data_AF-A0A359D4C4-F1
#
_entry.id   AF-A0A359D4C4-F1
#
_cell.length_a   1.000
_cell.length_b   1.000
_cell.length_c   1.000
_cell.angle_alpha   90.00
_cell.angle_beta   90.00
_cell.angle_gamma   90.00
#
_symmetry.space_group_name_H-M   'P 1'
#
loop_
_entity.id
_entity.type
_entity.pdbx_description
1 polymer ?
#
loop_
_entity_poly.entity_id
_entity_poly.type
_entity_poly.pdbx_seq_one_letter_code
_entity_poly.pdbx_strand_id
1 'polypeptide(L)'
;GDRTRQLDGAHVEFLRGVGNPIGVKVGPSMGSEDLIRLIDILNPDNDPGRLNLIVRMGADKVEAGLPRLIQTVQREGRQVLWSSDPMHGNT
;
A
#
# COMPACT_ATOMS: atom_id res chain seq x y z
N GLY A 1 8.92 3.33 -1.68
CA GLY A 1 8.91 3.63 -0.23
C GLY A 1 7.92 4.73 0.08
N ASP A 2 7.68 5.11 1.33
CA ASP A 2 6.56 6.03 1.68
C ASP A 2 6.73 7.45 1.11
N ARG A 3 7.98 7.87 0.88
CA ARG A 3 8.32 9.17 0.25
C ARG A 3 8.43 9.10 -1.28
N THR A 4 8.31 7.91 -1.87
CA THR A 4 8.59 7.64 -3.29
C THR A 4 7.47 6.84 -3.96
N ARG A 5 6.24 6.91 -3.45
CA ARG A 5 5.07 6.15 -3.92
C ARG A 5 4.02 7.03 -4.62
N GLN A 6 4.46 8.13 -5.22
CA GLN A 6 3.58 9.00 -6.01
C GLN A 6 3.05 8.22 -7.22
N LEU A 7 1.76 8.34 -7.51
CA LEU A 7 1.07 7.53 -8.53
C LEU A 7 1.69 7.69 -9.93
N ASP A 8 2.14 8.90 -10.26
CA ASP A 8 2.81 9.30 -11.49
C ASP A 8 4.35 9.35 -11.35
N GLY A 9 4.88 8.87 -10.22
CA GLY A 9 6.30 8.90 -9.91
C GLY A 9 7.08 7.76 -10.57
N ALA A 10 8.36 8.02 -10.87
CA ALA A 10 9.25 7.07 -11.54
C ALA A 10 9.38 5.70 -10.85
N HIS A 11 9.30 5.65 -9.52
CA HIS A 11 9.40 4.39 -8.77
C HIS A 11 8.19 3.49 -8.99
N VAL A 12 6.99 4.08 -9.06
CA VAL A 12 5.75 3.35 -9.34
C VAL A 12 5.76 2.87 -10.79
N GLU A 13 6.16 3.74 -11.73
CA GLU A 13 6.27 3.36 -13.15
C GLU A 13 7.27 2.22 -13.37
N PHE A 14 8.43 2.26 -12.72
CA PHE A 14 9.40 1.18 -12.81
C PHE A 14 8.81 -0.15 -12.31
N LEU A 15 8.15 -0.14 -11.14
CA LEU A 15 7.59 -1.37 -10.55
C LEU A 15 6.32 -1.88 -11.26
N ARG A 16 5.64 -1.03 -12.03
CA ARG A 16 4.46 -1.39 -12.82
C ARG A 16 4.76 -2.50 -13.84
N GLY A 17 5.94 -2.48 -14.45
CA GLY A 17 6.29 -3.39 -15.55
C GLY A 17 7.12 -4.63 -15.19
N VAL A 18 7.67 -4.72 -13.97
CA VAL A 18 8.51 -5.86 -13.57
C VAL A 18 7.68 -7.01 -12.99
N GLY A 19 8.09 -8.26 -13.16
CA GLY A 19 7.32 -9.44 -12.71
C GLY A 19 7.49 -9.85 -11.24
N ASN A 20 8.36 -9.17 -10.49
CA ASN A 20 8.62 -9.50 -9.09
C ASN A 20 7.39 -9.30 -8.18
N PRO A 21 7.22 -10.07 -7.10
CA PRO A 21 6.36 -9.62 -6.00
C PRO A 21 6.97 -8.34 -5.39
N ILE A 22 6.13 -7.35 -5.13
CA ILE A 22 6.55 -6.00 -4.74
C ILE A 22 5.89 -5.55 -3.44
N GLY A 23 6.58 -4.65 -2.73
CA GLY A 23 6.13 -4.07 -1.47
C GLY A 23 6.00 -2.55 -1.54
N VAL A 24 4.93 -2.01 -0.96
CA VAL A 24 4.71 -0.57 -0.82
C VAL A 24 4.55 -0.21 0.65
N LYS A 25 5.24 0.84 1.07
CA LYS A 25 5.09 1.39 2.43
C LYS A 25 3.82 2.24 2.50
N VAL A 26 2.99 1.96 3.49
CA VAL A 26 1.72 2.65 3.74
C VAL A 26 1.83 3.39 5.08
N GLY A 27 2.10 4.70 5.01
CA GLY A 27 2.17 5.58 6.18
C GLY A 27 0.84 6.27 6.52
N PRO A 28 0.83 7.10 7.58
CA PRO A 28 -0.39 7.80 8.06
C PRO A 28 -1.02 8.75 7.04
N SER A 29 -0.26 9.23 6.05
CA SER A 29 -0.75 10.12 4.99
C SER A 29 -1.48 9.39 3.86
N MET A 30 -1.54 8.06 3.87
CA MET A 30 -2.22 7.30 2.82
C MET A 30 -3.74 7.51 2.89
N GLY A 31 -4.32 8.05 1.82
CA GLY A 31 -5.76 8.09 1.58
C GLY A 31 -6.28 6.79 0.98
N SER A 32 -7.55 6.47 1.23
CA SER A 32 -8.19 5.27 0.69
C SER A 32 -8.25 5.27 -0.84
N GLU A 33 -8.62 6.39 -1.46
CA GLU A 33 -8.71 6.51 -2.92
C GLU A 33 -7.35 6.35 -3.59
N ASP A 34 -6.33 7.06 -3.07
CA ASP A 34 -4.96 6.93 -3.56
C ASP A 34 -4.42 5.51 -3.40
N LEU A 35 -4.77 4.81 -2.31
CA LEU A 35 -4.38 3.42 -2.12
C LEU A 35 -4.97 2.52 -3.20
N ILE A 36 -6.25 2.67 -3.54
CA ILE A 36 -6.88 1.88 -4.61
C ILE A 36 -6.24 2.18 -5.96
N ARG A 37 -6.05 3.46 -6.30
CA ARG A 37 -5.37 3.84 -7.54
C ARG A 37 -3.95 3.27 -7.62
N LEU A 38 -3.23 3.23 -6.50
CA LEU A 38 -1.90 2.65 -6.44
C LEU A 38 -1.92 1.13 -6.62
N ILE A 39 -2.89 0.44 -6.02
CA ILE A 39 -3.10 -1.00 -6.22
C ILE A 39 -3.40 -1.28 -7.70
N ASP A 40 -4.25 -0.50 -8.34
CA ASP A 40 -4.65 -0.70 -9.74
C ASP A 40 -3.47 -0.55 -10.70
N ILE A 41 -2.53 0.34 -10.38
CA ILE A 41 -1.29 0.51 -11.14
C ILE A 41 -0.34 -0.68 -10.93
N LEU A 42 -0.19 -1.15 -9.70
CA LEU A 42 0.85 -2.12 -9.32
C LEU A 42 0.43 -3.59 -9.35
N ASN A 43 -0.88 -3.85 -9.31
CA ASN A 43 -1.52 -5.15 -9.38
C ASN A 43 -2.79 -5.11 -10.28
N PRO A 44 -2.65 -4.76 -11.57
CA PRO A 44 -3.80 -4.56 -12.46
C PRO A 44 -4.65 -5.83 -12.66
N ASP A 45 -4.01 -7.00 -12.64
CA ASP A 45 -4.67 -8.30 -12.80
C ASP A 45 -5.20 -8.88 -11.48
N ASN A 46 -5.06 -8.14 -10.37
CA ASN A 46 -5.50 -8.53 -9.04
C ASN A 46 -4.92 -9.89 -8.57
N ASP A 47 -3.67 -10.17 -8.93
CA ASP A 47 -2.99 -11.44 -8.65
C ASP A 47 -2.69 -11.57 -7.12
N PRO A 48 -3.24 -12.60 -6.44
CA PRO A 48 -2.98 -12.86 -5.03
C PRO A 48 -1.53 -13.29 -4.80
N GLY A 49 -0.69 -12.35 -4.38
CA GLY A 49 0.74 -12.56 -4.13
C GLY A 49 1.62 -11.48 -4.78
N ARG A 50 1.07 -10.70 -5.70
CA ARG A 50 1.76 -9.62 -6.40
C ARG A 50 2.17 -8.47 -5.48
N LEU A 51 1.27 -8.01 -4.61
CA LEU A 51 1.43 -6.75 -3.88
C LEU A 51 1.32 -6.92 -2.36
N ASN A 52 2.38 -6.52 -1.65
CA ASN A 52 2.44 -6.42 -0.20
C ASN A 52 2.31 -4.95 0.27
N LEU A 53 1.26 -4.65 1.03
CA LEU A 53 1.06 -3.38 1.71
C LEU A 53 1.70 -3.42 3.10
N ILE A 54 2.80 -2.69 3.27
CA ILE A 54 3.61 -2.66 4.49
C ILE A 54 3.24 -1.42 5.30
N VAL A 55 2.40 -1.62 6.33
CA VAL A 55 1.79 -0.57 7.14
C VAL A 55 2.79 -0.06 8.19
N ARG A 56 3.07 1.25 8.19
CA ARG A 56 4.03 1.90 9.10
C ARG A 56 3.47 3.15 9.76
N MET A 57 2.28 3.04 10.36
CA MET A 57 1.52 4.21 10.84
C MET A 57 2.01 4.78 12.17
N GLY A 58 2.64 3.97 13.01
CA GLY A 58 2.92 4.33 14.40
C GLY A 58 1.83 3.82 15.35
N ALA A 59 2.20 3.59 16.61
CA ALA A 59 1.33 2.98 17.62
C ALA A 59 0.12 3.86 17.96
N ASP A 60 0.28 5.18 17.91
CA ASP A 60 -0.74 6.19 18.18
C ASP A 60 -1.79 6.34 17.04
N LYS A 61 -1.44 5.94 15.82
CA LYS A 61 -2.25 6.22 14.61
C LYS A 61 -2.81 4.99 13.92
N VAL A 62 -2.22 3.81 14.16
CA VAL A 62 -2.60 2.59 13.43
C VAL A 62 -4.07 2.20 13.64
N GLU A 63 -4.58 2.33 14.86
CA GLU A 63 -5.97 1.98 15.20
C GLU A 63 -6.99 2.87 14.46
N ALA A 64 -6.69 4.16 14.32
CA ALA A 64 -7.55 5.09 13.59
C ALA A 64 -7.40 4.99 12.06
N GLY A 65 -6.19 4.70 11.57
CA GLY A 65 -5.86 4.77 10.15
C GLY A 65 -6.09 3.48 9.37
N LEU A 66 -5.66 2.33 9.92
CA LEU A 66 -5.60 1.08 9.18
C LEU A 66 -6.98 0.47 8.88
N PRO A 67 -7.96 0.42 9.80
CA PRO A 67 -9.26 -0.21 9.53
C PRO A 67 -9.97 0.37 8.31
N ARG A 68 -9.92 1.70 8.13
CA ARG A 68 -10.50 2.39 6.97
C ARG A 68 -9.89 1.92 5.64
N LEU A 69 -8.57 1.73 5.60
CA LEU A 69 -7.86 1.26 4.40
C LEU A 69 -8.23 -0.19 4.09
N ILE A 70 -8.23 -1.07 5.09
CA ILE A 70 -8.61 -2.48 4.94
C ILE A 70 -10.03 -2.60 4.40
N GLN A 71 -11.00 -1.89 5.00
CA GLN A 71 -12.40 -1.91 4.57
C GLN A 71 -12.56 -1.44 3.11
N THR A 72 -11.79 -0.43 2.70
CA THR A 72 -11.83 0.06 1.32
C THR A 72 -11.27 -1.01 0.37
N VAL A 73 -10.11 -1.58 0.66
CA VAL A 73 -9.49 -2.65 -0.15
C VAL A 73 -10.41 -3.86 -0.28
N GLN A 74 -11.09 -4.26 0.81
CA GLN A 74 -12.06 -5.34 0.81
C GLN A 74 -13.29 -5.02 -0.04
N ARG A 75 -13.86 -3.81 0.11
CA ARG A 75 -15.02 -3.36 -0.68
C ARG A 75 -14.72 -3.33 -2.18
N GLU A 76 -13.53 -2.89 -2.57
CA GLU A 76 -13.09 -2.85 -3.97
C GLU A 76 -12.60 -4.23 -4.49
N GLY A 77 -12.67 -5.29 -3.67
CA GLY A 77 -12.31 -6.65 -4.08
C GLY A 77 -10.83 -6.88 -4.38
N ARG A 78 -9.92 -6.07 -3.82
CA ARG A 78 -8.49 -6.11 -4.14
C ARG A 78 -7.73 -7.12 -3.28
N GLN A 79 -6.91 -7.94 -3.94
CA GLN A 79 -6.07 -8.96 -3.33
C GLN A 79 -4.68 -8.38 -3.04
N VAL A 80 -4.34 -8.34 -1.75
CA VAL A 80 -3.06 -7.83 -1.26
C VAL A 80 -2.63 -8.62 -0.03
N LEU A 81 -1.32 -8.70 0.19
CA LEU A 81 -0.76 -9.14 1.47
C LEU A 81 -0.58 -7.92 2.39
N TRP A 82 -0.92 -8.07 3.67
CA TRP A 82 -0.72 -7.02 4.67
C TRP A 82 0.46 -7.38 5.57
N SER A 83 1.38 -6.43 5.76
CA SER A 83 2.50 -6.54 6.70
C SER A 83 2.50 -5.36 7.68
N SER A 84 2.94 -5.60 8.92
CA SER A 84 3.20 -4.54 9.89
C SER A 84 4.68 -4.18 9.91
N ASP A 85 4.98 -2.89 9.78
CA ASP A 85 6.28 -2.28 10.03
C ASP A 85 6.16 -1.35 11.26
N PRO A 86 6.34 -1.89 12.48
CA PRO A 86 6.18 -1.14 13.72
C PRO A 86 7.40 -0.27 14.05
N MET A 87 8.40 -0.17 13.17
CA MET A 87 9.63 0.58 13.45
C MET A 87 9.51 2.01 12.93
N HIS A 88 9.30 2.15 11.61
CA HIS A 88 9.45 3.44 10.94
C HIS A 88 8.37 4.47 11.31
N GLY A 89 7.25 4.04 11.91
CA GLY A 89 6.19 4.94 12.39
C GLY A 89 6.36 5.40 13.84
N ASN A 90 7.36 4.86 14.55
CA ASN A 90 7.56 5.04 16.00
C ASN A 90 8.97 5.60 16.31
N THR A 91 9.48 6.46 15.45
CA THR A 91 10.78 7.15 15.62
C THR A 91 10.57 8.63 15.83
#